data_AF-A0A3M7SS09-F1
#
_entry.id   AF-A0A3M7SS09-F1
#
_cell.length_a   1.000
_cell.length_b   1.000
_cell.length_c   1.000
_cell.angle_alpha   90.00
_cell.angle_beta   90.00
_cell.angle_gamma   90.00
#
_symmetry.space_group_name_H-M   'P 1'
#
loop_
_entity.id
_entity.type
_entity.pdbx_description
1 polymer ?
#
loop_
_entity_poly.entity_id
_entity_poly.type
_entity_poly.pdbx_seq_one_letter_code
_entity_poly.pdbx_strand_id
1 'polypeptide(L)'
;MSNPIVLIQEILAYYGIFLIIIGTLSNLVNFYICICLRSNQTFIFLSYLTILNILIIYHWNADYILRFLFGIDWLNFSILVCKLLNFIQYSSSQSAAWILVLISGEQFLSAKIKLWRIPFVTMLYFNLMLWIELNKSKARFKYLSTSGDNAAKNITKSIMMTCLLFVLMTLPNAVVSLMYTFLAKSDVGFLIIRIGDLLSFTIHGFNLFINLYTNLFIMNFLLLIAVLIFFLNQFEGVQILPADISMRIEPKPLFEQVQVVQANIQDNKKKITRRKIKI
;
A
#
# COMPACT_ATOMS: atom_id res chain seq x y z
N MET A 1 35.63 -22.66 -10.69
CA MET A 1 35.05 -21.44 -10.10
C MET A 1 33.78 -21.13 -10.88
N SER A 2 32.63 -20.99 -10.21
CA SER A 2 31.39 -20.58 -10.87
C SER A 2 31.53 -19.19 -11.47
N ASN A 3 30.93 -18.96 -12.63
CA ASN A 3 30.91 -17.63 -13.26
C ASN A 3 30.20 -16.65 -12.30
N PRO A 4 30.81 -15.50 -11.94
CA PRO A 4 30.22 -14.57 -10.98
C PRO A 4 28.85 -14.04 -11.42
N ILE A 5 28.57 -13.97 -12.72
CA ILE A 5 27.26 -13.54 -13.24
C ILE A 5 26.17 -14.54 -12.86
N VAL A 6 26.47 -15.83 -12.96
CA VAL A 6 25.52 -16.90 -12.59
C VAL A 6 25.22 -16.85 -11.09
N LEU A 7 26.26 -16.66 -10.26
CA LEU A 7 26.08 -16.50 -8.81
C LEU A 7 25.20 -15.29 -8.47
N ILE A 8 25.39 -14.16 -9.15
CA ILE A 8 24.54 -12.97 -8.93
C ILE A 8 23.09 -13.28 -9.33
N GLN A 9 22.85 -13.94 -10.46
CA GLN A 9 21.50 -14.31 -10.90
C GLN A 9 20.79 -15.23 -9.89
N GLU A 10 21.51 -16.20 -9.32
CA GLU A 10 20.97 -17.04 -8.24
C GLU A 10 20.59 -16.22 -7.01
N ILE A 11 21.44 -15.30 -6.57
CA ILE A 11 21.15 -14.38 -5.45
C ILE A 11 19.89 -13.55 -5.74
N LEU A 12 19.77 -13.00 -6.96
CA LEU A 12 18.59 -12.25 -7.36
C LEU A 12 17.32 -13.13 -7.36
N ALA A 13 17.43 -14.42 -7.67
CA ALA A 13 16.30 -15.34 -7.67
C ALA A 13 15.80 -15.61 -6.25
N TYR A 14 16.72 -15.81 -5.29
CA TYR A 14 16.37 -15.89 -3.87
C TYR A 14 15.75 -14.59 -3.34
N TYR A 15 16.26 -13.44 -3.79
CA TYR A 15 15.64 -12.16 -3.46
C TYR A 15 14.23 -12.02 -4.05
N GLY A 16 13.98 -12.58 -5.25
CA GLY A 16 12.64 -12.69 -5.83
C GLY A 16 11.68 -13.51 -4.95
N ILE A 17 12.14 -14.63 -4.38
CA ILE A 17 11.35 -15.42 -3.41
C ILE A 17 11.02 -14.59 -2.17
N PHE A 18 12.02 -13.91 -1.62
CA PHE A 18 11.83 -13.00 -0.49
C PHE A 18 10.79 -11.91 -0.79
N LEU A 19 10.86 -11.30 -1.99
CA LEU A 19 9.88 -10.30 -2.44
C LEU A 19 8.46 -10.88 -2.57
N ILE A 20 8.30 -12.11 -3.07
CA ILE A 20 6.98 -12.76 -3.12
C ILE A 20 6.43 -12.90 -1.70
N ILE A 21 7.20 -13.44 -0.77
CA ILE A 21 6.74 -13.70 0.61
C ILE A 21 6.39 -12.38 1.31
N ILE A 22 7.35 -11.46 1.41
CA ILE A 22 7.16 -10.20 2.12
C ILE A 22 6.14 -9.32 1.41
N GLY A 23 6.18 -9.26 0.09
CA GLY A 23 5.25 -8.47 -0.70
C GLY A 23 3.82 -8.97 -0.61
N THR A 24 3.60 -10.30 -0.59
CA THR A 24 2.26 -10.88 -0.40
C THR A 24 1.72 -10.54 0.98
N LEU A 25 2.49 -10.83 2.04
CA LEU A 25 2.07 -10.55 3.42
C LEU A 25 1.77 -9.06 3.61
N SER A 26 2.65 -8.19 3.11
CA SER A 26 2.51 -6.74 3.21
C SER A 26 1.25 -6.24 2.50
N ASN A 27 0.99 -6.70 1.28
CA ASN A 27 -0.19 -6.28 0.52
C ASN A 27 -1.49 -6.88 1.07
N LEU A 28 -1.48 -8.10 1.62
CA LEU A 28 -2.65 -8.70 2.30
C LEU A 28 -3.04 -7.92 3.56
N VAL A 29 -2.04 -7.57 4.39
CA VAL A 29 -2.26 -6.72 5.57
C VAL A 29 -2.80 -5.36 5.14
N ASN A 30 -2.21 -4.73 4.13
CA ASN A 30 -2.68 -3.44 3.63
C ASN A 30 -4.10 -3.53 3.04
N PHE A 31 -4.42 -4.60 2.33
CA PHE A 31 -5.76 -4.88 1.80
C PHE A 31 -6.79 -4.98 2.93
N TYR A 32 -6.48 -5.75 3.97
CA TYR A 32 -7.35 -5.90 5.15
C TYR A 32 -7.63 -4.54 5.81
N ILE A 33 -6.59 -3.74 6.06
CA ILE A 33 -6.73 -2.39 6.64
C ILE A 33 -7.61 -1.50 5.75
N CYS A 34 -7.39 -1.52 4.43
CA CYS A 34 -8.17 -0.73 3.48
C CYS A 34 -9.65 -1.13 3.47
N ILE A 35 -9.97 -2.42 3.59
CA ILE A 35 -11.35 -2.91 3.69
C ILE A 35 -12.01 -2.47 4.99
N CYS A 36 -11.29 -2.51 6.13
CA CYS A 36 -11.79 -1.99 7.40
C CYS A 36 -12.09 -0.48 7.33
N LEU A 37 -11.33 0.26 6.51
CA LEU A 37 -11.45 1.72 6.34
C LEU A 37 -12.21 2.13 5.07
N ARG A 38 -13.00 1.23 4.47
CA ARG A 38 -13.70 1.43 3.20
C ARG A 38 -14.73 2.57 3.18
N SER A 39 -14.98 3.22 4.32
CA SER A 39 -15.85 4.40 4.40
C SER A 39 -15.31 5.59 3.60
N ASN A 40 -14.01 5.62 3.30
CA ASN A 40 -13.40 6.62 2.42
C ASN A 40 -13.02 5.99 1.06
N GLN A 41 -13.43 6.64 -0.04
CA GLN A 41 -13.19 6.20 -1.41
C GLN A 41 -11.71 5.96 -1.72
N THR A 42 -10.81 6.75 -1.14
CA THR A 42 -9.36 6.55 -1.29
C THR A 42 -8.92 5.15 -0.83
N PHE A 43 -9.47 4.62 0.26
CA PHE A 43 -9.11 3.27 0.73
C PHE A 43 -9.66 2.17 -0.17
N ILE A 44 -10.77 2.41 -0.89
CA ILE A 44 -11.26 1.49 -1.91
C ILE A 44 -10.27 1.41 -3.08
N PHE A 45 -9.78 2.55 -3.57
CA PHE A 45 -8.74 2.55 -4.61
C PHE A 45 -7.43 1.92 -4.14
N LEU A 46 -7.02 2.17 -2.89
CA LEU A 46 -5.83 1.53 -2.31
C LEU A 46 -5.99 0.01 -2.14
N SER A 47 -7.19 -0.50 -1.86
CA SER A 47 -7.41 -1.96 -1.80
C SER A 47 -7.26 -2.59 -3.19
N TYR A 48 -7.81 -1.97 -4.24
CA TYR A 48 -7.55 -2.40 -5.62
C TYR A 48 -6.06 -2.36 -5.97
N LEU A 49 -5.35 -1.31 -5.56
CA LEU A 49 -3.91 -1.19 -5.78
C LEU A 49 -3.12 -2.35 -5.12
N THR A 50 -3.52 -2.80 -3.93
CA THR A 50 -2.86 -3.95 -3.27
C THR A 50 -3.05 -5.26 -4.02
N ILE A 51 -4.23 -5.49 -4.62
CA ILE A 51 -4.48 -6.67 -5.46
C ILE A 51 -3.58 -6.63 -6.69
N LEU A 52 -3.50 -5.48 -7.36
CA LEU A 52 -2.62 -5.32 -8.53
C LEU A 52 -1.15 -5.51 -8.16
N ASN A 53 -0.70 -5.01 -7.02
CA ASN A 53 0.67 -5.23 -6.55
C ASN A 53 0.97 -6.71 -6.34
N ILE A 54 0.03 -7.49 -5.78
CA ILE A 54 0.20 -8.94 -5.62
C ILE A 54 0.37 -9.59 -7.01
N LEU A 55 -0.52 -9.28 -7.97
CA LEU A 55 -0.42 -9.83 -9.33
C LEU A 55 0.92 -9.49 -10.00
N ILE A 56 1.37 -8.24 -9.87
CA ILE A 56 2.64 -7.76 -10.41
C ILE A 56 3.83 -8.52 -9.79
N ILE A 57 3.86 -8.66 -8.46
CA ILE A 57 4.94 -9.35 -7.73
C ILE A 57 5.00 -10.81 -8.11
N TYR A 58 3.86 -11.52 -8.13
CA TYR A 58 3.83 -12.94 -8.47
C TYR A 58 4.28 -13.16 -9.90
N HIS A 59 3.76 -12.37 -10.85
CA HIS A 59 4.01 -12.64 -12.24
C HIS A 59 5.51 -12.56 -12.60
N TRP A 60 6.16 -11.44 -12.27
CA TRP A 60 7.55 -11.24 -12.67
C TRP A 60 8.51 -12.09 -11.85
N ASN A 61 8.34 -12.14 -10.52
CA ASN A 61 9.25 -12.93 -9.68
C ASN A 61 9.08 -14.43 -9.94
N ALA A 62 7.87 -14.94 -10.25
CA ALA A 62 7.69 -16.35 -10.59
C ALA A 62 8.37 -16.72 -11.90
N ASP A 63 8.27 -15.90 -12.97
CA ASP A 63 9.05 -16.13 -14.20
C ASP A 63 10.56 -16.16 -13.92
N TYR A 64 11.04 -15.20 -13.15
CA TYR A 64 12.44 -15.11 -12.79
C TYR A 64 12.91 -16.36 -12.00
N ILE A 65 12.19 -16.73 -10.94
CA ILE A 65 12.51 -17.90 -10.10
C ILE A 65 12.48 -19.19 -10.92
N LEU A 66 11.44 -19.41 -11.72
CA LEU A 66 11.30 -20.64 -12.52
C LEU A 66 12.41 -20.79 -13.54
N ARG A 67 12.78 -19.69 -14.20
CA ARG A 67 13.85 -19.68 -15.18
C ARG A 67 15.21 -19.98 -14.56
N PHE A 68 15.54 -19.35 -13.44
CA PHE A 68 16.90 -19.43 -12.87
C PHE A 68 17.11 -20.58 -11.90
N LEU A 69 16.12 -20.93 -11.07
CA LEU A 69 16.27 -22.03 -10.10
C LEU A 69 15.88 -23.38 -10.69
N PHE A 70 14.91 -23.40 -11.62
CA PHE A 70 14.36 -24.65 -12.14
C PHE A 70 14.65 -24.87 -13.62
N GLY A 71 15.23 -23.90 -14.33
CA GLY A 71 15.46 -23.98 -15.78
C GLY A 71 14.17 -24.04 -16.60
N ILE A 72 13.03 -23.64 -16.01
CA ILE A 72 11.72 -23.68 -16.66
C ILE A 72 11.43 -22.30 -17.25
N ASP A 73 11.33 -22.22 -18.57
CA ASP A 73 10.91 -20.99 -19.25
C ASP A 73 9.41 -21.08 -19.61
N TRP A 74 8.60 -20.12 -19.14
CA TRP A 74 7.19 -20.02 -19.52
C TRP A 74 6.98 -19.90 -21.03
N LEU A 75 7.98 -19.36 -21.74
CA LEU A 75 8.00 -19.30 -23.20
C LEU A 75 7.93 -20.69 -23.85
N ASN A 76 8.43 -21.72 -23.17
CA ASN A 76 8.45 -23.09 -23.68
C ASN A 76 7.13 -23.85 -23.41
N PHE A 77 6.23 -23.33 -22.57
CA PHE A 77 5.00 -24.04 -22.23
C PHE A 77 3.93 -23.90 -23.32
N SER A 78 3.56 -22.66 -23.66
CA SER A 78 2.76 -22.36 -24.85
C SER A 78 2.79 -20.86 -25.18
N ILE A 79 2.66 -20.52 -26.47
CA ILE A 79 2.56 -19.13 -26.94
C ILE A 79 1.36 -18.39 -26.32
N LEU A 80 0.26 -19.11 -26.04
CA LEU A 80 -0.95 -18.54 -25.46
C LEU A 80 -0.72 -18.12 -24.00
N VAL A 81 -0.11 -19.00 -23.20
CA VAL A 81 0.22 -18.71 -21.79
C VAL A 81 1.18 -17.52 -21.72
N CYS A 82 2.23 -17.51 -22.53
CA CYS A 82 3.17 -16.38 -22.62
C CYS A 82 2.47 -15.05 -22.92
N LYS A 83 1.59 -15.01 -23.93
CA LYS A 83 0.84 -13.79 -24.29
C LYS A 83 -0.10 -13.32 -23.18
N LEU A 84 -0.82 -14.26 -22.57
CA LEU A 84 -1.74 -13.95 -21.47
C LEU A 84 -1.00 -13.39 -20.25
N LEU A 85 0.11 -14.03 -19.88
CA LEU A 85 0.96 -13.63 -18.77
C LEU A 85 1.56 -12.22 -18.98
N ASN A 86 2.12 -11.95 -20.15
CA ASN A 86 2.60 -10.60 -20.52
C ASN A 86 1.48 -9.55 -20.50
N PHE A 87 0.28 -9.91 -20.98
CA PHE A 87 -0.88 -9.03 -20.94
C PHE A 87 -1.28 -8.70 -19.50
N ILE A 88 -1.35 -9.71 -18.62
CA ILE A 88 -1.67 -9.51 -17.19
C ILE A 88 -0.62 -8.62 -16.52
N GLN A 89 0.66 -8.84 -16.79
CA GLN A 89 1.74 -8.01 -16.26
C GLN A 89 1.58 -6.55 -16.68
N TYR A 90 1.47 -6.32 -17.99
CA TYR A 90 1.38 -4.99 -18.55
C TYR A 90 0.11 -4.29 -18.05
N SER A 91 -1.05 -4.95 -18.15
CA SER A 91 -2.32 -4.40 -17.69
C SER A 91 -2.30 -4.09 -16.20
N SER A 92 -1.78 -4.97 -15.36
CA SER A 92 -1.74 -4.74 -13.90
C SER A 92 -0.83 -3.56 -13.54
N SER A 93 0.34 -3.46 -14.18
CA SER A 93 1.25 -2.32 -13.98
C SER A 93 0.66 -1.00 -14.45
N GLN A 94 -0.01 -0.98 -15.61
CA GLN A 94 -0.68 0.21 -16.12
C GLN A 94 -1.85 0.61 -15.22
N SER A 95 -2.70 -0.35 -14.83
CA SER A 95 -3.80 -0.11 -13.90
C SER A 95 -3.32 0.43 -12.56
N ALA A 96 -2.21 -0.06 -12.01
CA ALA A 96 -1.64 0.43 -10.76
C ALA A 96 -1.21 1.91 -10.88
N ALA A 97 -0.54 2.27 -11.98
CA ALA A 97 -0.18 3.65 -12.26
C ALA A 97 -1.43 4.54 -12.40
N TRP A 98 -2.44 4.10 -13.16
CA TRP A 98 -3.70 4.85 -13.31
C TRP A 98 -4.47 5.02 -12.00
N ILE A 99 -4.47 4.02 -11.11
CA ILE A 99 -5.09 4.15 -9.79
C ILE A 99 -4.38 5.23 -8.96
N LEU A 100 -3.04 5.29 -8.98
CA LEU A 100 -2.30 6.37 -8.29
C LEU A 100 -2.67 7.75 -8.86
N VAL A 101 -2.81 7.87 -10.18
CA VAL A 101 -3.28 9.09 -10.84
C VAL A 101 -4.68 9.46 -10.37
N LEU A 102 -5.61 8.49 -10.32
CA LEU A 102 -6.99 8.72 -9.89
C LEU A 102 -7.06 9.17 -8.43
N ILE A 103 -6.29 8.54 -7.53
CA ILE A 103 -6.22 8.92 -6.12
C ILE A 103 -5.66 10.36 -5.99
N SER A 104 -4.55 10.66 -6.67
CA SER A 104 -3.97 12.01 -6.66
C SER A 104 -4.94 13.05 -7.24
N GLY A 105 -5.65 12.69 -8.31
CA GLY A 105 -6.67 13.51 -8.95
C GLY A 105 -7.88 13.75 -8.04
N GLU A 106 -8.37 12.73 -7.34
CA GLU A 106 -9.48 12.83 -6.38
C GLU A 106 -9.12 13.78 -5.23
N GLN A 107 -7.91 13.68 -4.68
CA GLN A 107 -7.45 14.59 -3.63
C GLN A 107 -7.32 16.03 -4.12
N PHE A 108 -6.82 16.22 -5.34
CA PHE A 108 -6.74 17.54 -5.96
C PHE A 108 -8.12 18.13 -6.26
N LEU A 109 -9.03 17.34 -6.85
CA LEU A 109 -10.39 17.75 -7.18
C LEU A 109 -11.22 18.07 -5.94
N SER A 110 -11.08 17.29 -4.87
CA SER A 110 -11.68 17.57 -3.57
C SER A 110 -11.20 18.90 -2.99
N ALA A 111 -9.99 19.34 -3.35
CA ALA A 111 -9.49 20.65 -2.98
C ALA A 111 -9.91 21.78 -3.96
N LYS A 112 -10.30 21.49 -5.22
CA LYS A 112 -10.34 22.51 -6.28
C LYS A 112 -11.42 22.47 -7.41
N ILE A 113 -12.23 21.42 -7.69
CA ILE A 113 -13.20 21.33 -8.87
C ILE A 113 -12.46 21.08 -10.22
N LYS A 114 -13.01 20.69 -11.39
CA LYS A 114 -13.91 19.61 -11.90
C LYS A 114 -13.63 19.51 -13.42
N LEU A 115 -12.48 18.95 -13.82
CA LEU A 115 -12.18 18.49 -15.19
C LEU A 115 -10.83 17.76 -15.12
N TRP A 116 -10.60 16.68 -15.91
CA TRP A 116 -9.27 16.40 -16.52
C TRP A 116 -9.16 15.14 -17.41
N ARG A 117 -8.21 15.23 -18.34
CA ARG A 117 -7.59 14.14 -19.13
C ARG A 117 -6.06 14.33 -19.06
N ILE A 118 -5.32 13.20 -19.07
CA ILE A 118 -3.84 12.96 -19.08
C ILE A 118 -3.30 12.46 -17.69
N PRO A 119 -2.38 11.46 -17.60
CA PRO A 119 -1.99 10.78 -16.34
C PRO A 119 -0.61 11.06 -15.68
N PHE A 120 0.50 11.20 -16.42
CA PHE A 120 1.83 11.14 -15.78
C PHE A 120 2.34 12.48 -15.27
N VAL A 121 2.40 13.48 -16.17
CA VAL A 121 2.71 14.88 -15.79
C VAL A 121 1.68 15.40 -14.80
N THR A 122 0.44 14.91 -14.93
CA THR A 122 -0.71 15.31 -14.13
C THR A 122 -0.63 14.78 -12.71
N MET A 123 -0.24 13.52 -12.49
CA MET A 123 0.00 12.99 -11.13
C MET A 123 1.05 13.82 -10.37
N LEU A 124 2.18 14.10 -11.03
CA LEU A 124 3.28 14.83 -10.39
C LEU A 124 2.92 16.32 -10.18
N TYR A 125 2.28 16.94 -11.16
CA TYR A 125 1.75 18.30 -11.07
C TYR A 125 0.69 18.43 -9.97
N PHE A 126 -0.27 17.50 -9.89
CA PHE A 126 -1.31 17.51 -8.86
C PHE A 126 -0.75 17.27 -7.47
N ASN A 127 0.15 16.30 -7.31
CA ASN A 127 0.81 16.06 -6.02
C ASN A 127 1.63 17.29 -5.57
N LEU A 128 2.33 17.97 -6.50
CA LEU A 128 3.06 19.21 -6.20
C LEU A 128 2.13 20.37 -5.85
N MET A 129 1.09 20.60 -6.64
CA MET A 129 0.10 21.66 -6.39
C MET A 129 -0.61 21.47 -5.06
N LEU A 130 -0.99 20.23 -4.74
CA LEU A 130 -1.65 19.89 -3.49
C LEU A 130 -0.73 20.10 -2.29
N TRP A 131 0.57 19.80 -2.42
CA TRP A 131 1.56 20.12 -1.39
C TRP A 131 1.72 21.63 -1.17
N ILE A 132 1.80 22.42 -2.25
CA ILE A 132 1.88 23.89 -2.18
C ILE A 132 0.64 24.44 -1.46
N GLU A 133 -0.55 23.96 -1.83
CA GLU A 133 -1.80 24.45 -1.26
C GLU A 133 -1.97 24.06 0.21
N LEU A 134 -1.63 22.82 0.59
CA LEU A 134 -1.62 22.41 2.00
C LEU A 134 -0.65 23.25 2.84
N ASN A 135 0.51 23.64 2.28
CA ASN A 135 1.45 24.53 2.97
C ASN A 135 0.99 25.99 3.00
N LYS A 136 0.28 26.49 1.97
CA LYS A 136 -0.36 27.81 2.01
C LYS A 136 -1.52 27.86 3.02
N SER A 137 -2.34 26.80 3.08
CA SER A 137 -3.46 26.69 4.02
C SER A 137 -2.99 26.59 5.48
N LYS A 138 -1.82 26.01 5.77
CA LYS A 138 -1.19 26.09 7.11
C LYS A 138 -1.01 27.52 7.60
N ALA A 139 -0.63 28.44 6.71
CA ALA A 139 -0.45 29.84 7.07
C ALA A 139 -1.79 30.51 7.41
N ARG A 140 -2.87 30.08 6.76
CA ARG A 140 -4.23 30.61 6.96
C ARG A 140 -4.99 29.99 8.14
N PHE A 141 -4.76 28.71 8.44
CA PHE A 141 -5.56 27.93 9.40
C PHE A 141 -4.87 27.62 10.73
N LYS A 142 -3.75 28.28 11.06
CA LYS A 142 -3.03 28.10 12.33
C LYS A 142 -3.90 28.27 13.58
N TYR A 143 -5.07 28.90 13.46
CA TYR A 143 -6.03 29.15 14.56
C TYR A 143 -7.28 28.23 14.59
N LEU A 144 -7.53 27.43 13.55
CA LEU A 144 -8.80 26.68 13.40
C LEU A 144 -8.64 25.18 13.13
N SER A 145 -7.40 24.66 13.12
CA SER A 145 -7.13 23.26 12.83
C SER A 145 -7.81 22.33 13.85
N THR A 146 -8.85 21.64 13.39
CA THR A 146 -9.49 20.58 14.14
C THR A 146 -8.79 19.25 13.85
N SER A 147 -8.97 18.25 14.72
CA SER A 147 -8.31 16.93 14.62
C SER A 147 -8.46 16.22 13.26
N GLY A 148 -9.46 16.58 12.46
CA GLY A 148 -9.70 16.00 11.12
C GLY A 148 -8.65 16.39 10.07
N ASP A 149 -8.11 17.60 10.13
CA ASP A 149 -7.18 18.11 9.11
C ASP A 149 -5.84 17.38 9.12
N ASN A 150 -5.39 16.95 10.30
CA ASN A 150 -4.14 16.21 10.44
C ASN A 150 -4.20 14.81 9.81
N ALA A 151 -5.36 14.14 9.85
CA ALA A 151 -5.54 12.83 9.24
C ALA A 151 -5.47 12.92 7.71
N ALA A 152 -6.20 13.86 7.11
CA ALA A 152 -6.17 14.10 5.66
C ALA A 152 -4.75 14.41 5.18
N LYS A 153 -4.02 15.27 5.91
CA LYS A 153 -2.64 15.63 5.60
C LYS A 153 -1.68 14.43 5.65
N ASN A 154 -1.83 13.53 6.62
CA ASN A 154 -0.99 12.34 6.71
C ASN A 154 -1.27 11.37 5.56
N ILE A 155 -2.54 11.21 5.16
CA ILE A 155 -2.92 10.40 3.99
C ILE A 155 -2.31 10.97 2.72
N THR A 156 -2.43 12.28 2.49
CA THR A 156 -1.76 12.95 1.36
C THR A 156 -0.26 12.72 1.38
N LYS A 157 0.40 12.89 2.53
CA LYS A 157 1.85 12.67 2.65
C LYS A 157 2.22 11.23 2.27
N SER A 158 1.42 10.25 2.69
CA SER A 158 1.56 8.84 2.30
C SER A 158 1.50 8.65 0.80
N ILE A 159 0.49 9.23 0.14
CA ILE A 159 0.30 9.12 -1.32
C ILE A 159 1.45 9.80 -2.07
N MET A 160 1.84 11.01 -1.66
CA MET A 160 2.97 11.70 -2.28
C MET A 160 4.27 10.90 -2.18
N MET A 161 4.57 10.34 -1.00
CA MET A 161 5.74 9.50 -0.81
C MET A 161 5.68 8.23 -1.64
N THR A 162 4.50 7.60 -1.73
CA THR A 162 4.27 6.42 -2.56
C THR A 162 4.48 6.74 -4.04
N CYS A 163 3.91 7.83 -4.54
CA CYS A 163 4.11 8.28 -5.92
C CYS A 163 5.58 8.63 -6.21
N LEU A 164 6.26 9.33 -5.31
CA LEU A 164 7.67 9.69 -5.47
C LEU A 164 8.54 8.43 -5.52
N LEU A 165 8.35 7.49 -4.59
CA LEU A 165 9.09 6.24 -4.55
C LEU A 165 8.77 5.36 -5.76
N PHE A 166 7.52 5.33 -6.22
CA PHE A 166 7.14 4.66 -7.46
C PHE A 166 7.93 5.23 -8.65
N VAL A 167 7.97 6.54 -8.82
CA VAL A 167 8.75 7.18 -9.90
C VAL A 167 10.24 6.88 -9.76
N LEU A 168 10.81 7.03 -8.55
CA LEU A 168 12.24 6.80 -8.32
C LEU A 168 12.66 5.34 -8.58
N MET A 169 11.83 4.36 -8.22
CA MET A 169 12.15 2.94 -8.40
C MET A 169 11.87 2.43 -9.81
N THR A 170 10.91 3.03 -10.53
CA THR A 170 10.58 2.68 -11.92
C THR A 170 11.47 3.39 -12.95
N LEU A 171 12.03 4.56 -12.61
CA LEU A 171 12.84 5.35 -13.52
C LEU A 171 14.08 4.60 -14.04
N PRO A 172 14.88 3.89 -13.20
CA PRO A 172 15.99 3.08 -13.69
C PRO A 172 15.53 2.04 -14.72
N ASN A 173 14.39 1.39 -14.50
CA ASN A 173 13.85 0.42 -15.46
C ASN A 173 13.44 1.09 -16.78
N ALA A 174 12.82 2.27 -16.74
CA ALA A 174 12.50 3.03 -17.93
C ALA A 174 13.75 3.41 -18.74
N VAL A 175 14.82 3.86 -18.07
CA VAL A 175 16.11 4.18 -18.71
C VAL A 175 16.73 2.93 -19.34
N VAL A 176 16.76 1.82 -18.59
CA VAL A 176 17.24 0.52 -19.07
C VAL A 176 16.45 0.04 -20.30
N SER A 177 15.12 0.21 -20.29
CA SER A 177 14.26 -0.16 -21.41
C SER A 177 14.56 0.64 -22.68
N LEU A 178 14.95 1.91 -22.57
CA LEU A 178 15.40 2.71 -23.73
C LEU A 178 16.71 2.18 -24.31
N MET A 179 17.55 1.56 -23.49
CA MET A 179 18.84 0.99 -23.87
C MET A 179 18.78 -0.52 -24.15
N TYR A 180 17.59 -1.13 -24.16
CA TYR A 180 17.41 -2.58 -24.17
C TYR A 180 18.16 -3.28 -25.32
N THR A 181 18.07 -2.76 -26.55
CA THR A 181 18.71 -3.35 -27.73
C THR A 181 20.24 -3.35 -27.67
N PHE A 182 20.83 -2.42 -26.91
CA PHE A 182 22.26 -2.35 -26.66
C PHE A 182 22.66 -3.28 -25.51
N LEU A 183 21.96 -3.20 -24.38
CA LEU A 183 22.26 -3.97 -23.18
C LEU A 183 22.07 -5.48 -23.38
N ALA A 184 21.02 -5.90 -24.09
CA ALA A 184 20.71 -7.31 -24.31
C ALA A 184 21.77 -8.09 -25.12
N LYS A 185 22.74 -7.40 -25.74
CA LYS A 185 23.83 -8.05 -26.49
C LYS A 185 24.96 -8.59 -25.60
N SER A 186 24.98 -8.25 -24.32
CA SER A 186 26.02 -8.66 -23.38
C SER A 186 25.42 -9.28 -22.13
N ASP A 187 26.09 -10.28 -21.54
CA ASP A 187 25.64 -10.92 -20.30
C ASP A 187 25.49 -9.92 -19.16
N VAL A 188 26.43 -8.96 -19.08
CA VAL A 188 26.40 -7.87 -18.09
C VAL A 188 25.21 -6.94 -18.32
N GLY A 189 24.92 -6.58 -19.57
CA GLY A 189 23.76 -5.75 -19.88
C GLY A 189 22.44 -6.46 -19.61
N PHE A 190 22.36 -7.77 -19.85
CA PHE A 190 21.21 -8.57 -19.43
C PHE A 190 21.06 -8.59 -17.90
N LEU A 191 22.15 -8.72 -17.15
CA LEU A 191 22.13 -8.62 -15.68
C LEU A 191 21.62 -7.23 -15.22
N ILE A 192 22.07 -6.14 -15.85
CA ILE A 192 21.59 -4.79 -15.56
C ILE A 192 20.08 -4.66 -15.80
N ILE A 193 19.57 -5.24 -16.89
CA ILE A 193 18.13 -5.27 -17.18
C ILE A 193 17.37 -5.93 -16.02
N ARG A 194 17.86 -7.07 -15.53
CA ARG A 194 17.20 -7.81 -14.44
C ARG A 194 17.26 -7.08 -13.10
N ILE A 195 18.36 -6.40 -12.79
CA ILE A 195 18.46 -5.57 -11.60
C ILE A 195 17.47 -4.40 -11.68
N GLY A 196 17.36 -3.75 -12.84
CA GLY A 196 16.43 -2.65 -13.06
C GLY A 196 14.97 -3.06 -12.89
N ASP A 197 14.60 -4.20 -13.48
CA ASP A 197 13.29 -4.82 -13.27
C ASP A 197 13.04 -5.09 -11.78
N LEU A 198 13.97 -5.81 -11.12
CA LEU A 198 13.82 -6.21 -9.72
C LEU A 198 13.63 -5.01 -8.79
N LEU A 199 14.39 -3.93 -9.00
CA LEU A 199 14.24 -2.67 -8.26
C LEU A 199 12.85 -2.07 -8.45
N SER A 200 12.32 -2.11 -9.67
CA SER A 200 10.95 -1.70 -9.97
C SER A 200 9.91 -2.59 -9.29
N PHE A 201 10.20 -3.87 -9.00
CA PHE A 201 9.28 -4.75 -8.28
C PHE A 201 9.37 -4.62 -6.77
N THR A 202 10.53 -4.23 -6.23
CA THR A 202 10.70 -3.95 -4.80
C THR A 202 9.66 -2.94 -4.30
N ILE A 203 9.36 -1.87 -5.05
CA ILE A 203 8.37 -0.88 -4.58
C ILE A 203 6.98 -1.48 -4.32
N HIS A 204 6.56 -2.45 -5.13
CA HIS A 204 5.25 -3.09 -4.98
C HIS A 204 5.19 -3.96 -3.71
N GLY A 205 6.31 -4.55 -3.30
CA GLY A 205 6.42 -5.32 -2.06
C GLY A 205 6.47 -4.45 -0.80
N PHE A 206 6.94 -3.20 -0.92
CA PHE A 206 7.20 -2.33 0.21
C PHE A 206 6.14 -1.25 0.50
N ASN A 207 5.02 -1.25 -0.23
CA ASN A 207 3.94 -0.26 -0.06
C ASN A 207 3.37 -0.19 1.37
N LEU A 208 3.29 -1.32 2.08
CA LEU A 208 2.87 -1.32 3.49
C LEU A 208 3.83 -0.51 4.38
N PHE A 209 5.14 -0.68 4.19
CA PHE A 209 6.14 0.03 5.00
C PHE A 209 6.07 1.54 4.77
N ILE A 210 5.81 1.98 3.53
CA ILE A 210 5.60 3.39 3.21
C ILE A 210 4.35 3.92 3.93
N ASN A 211 3.26 3.16 3.89
CA ASN A 211 2.01 3.50 4.57
C ASN A 211 2.20 3.55 6.09
N LEU A 212 2.95 2.62 6.68
CA LEU A 212 3.25 2.61 8.12
C LEU A 212 4.12 3.79 8.54
N TYR A 213 5.15 4.09 7.76
CA TYR A 213 6.07 5.20 8.04
C TYR A 213 5.37 6.56 7.98
N THR A 214 4.40 6.73 7.08
CA THR A 214 3.76 8.02 6.84
C THR A 214 2.44 8.19 7.57
N ASN A 215 1.74 7.10 7.91
CA ASN A 215 0.41 7.13 8.52
C ASN A 215 0.40 6.49 9.90
N LEU A 216 0.56 7.33 10.94
CA LEU A 216 0.52 6.93 12.34
C LEU A 216 -0.76 6.18 12.72
N PHE A 217 -1.88 6.47 12.04
CA PHE A 217 -3.15 5.77 12.29
C PHE A 217 -3.04 4.29 11.91
N ILE A 218 -2.45 3.98 10.76
CA ILE A 218 -2.24 2.60 10.30
C ILE A 218 -1.30 1.87 11.27
N MET A 219 -0.24 2.53 11.72
CA MET A 219 0.69 1.98 12.70
C MET A 219 -0.01 1.65 14.03
N ASN A 220 -0.81 2.59 14.56
CA ASN A 220 -1.58 2.36 15.80
C ASN A 220 -2.62 1.26 15.64
N PHE A 221 -3.26 1.17 14.46
CA PHE A 221 -4.22 0.10 14.16
C PHE A 221 -3.56 -1.28 14.12
N LEU A 222 -2.37 -1.39 13.51
CA LEU A 222 -1.59 -2.63 13.56
C LEU A 222 -1.13 -2.99 14.97
N LEU A 223 -0.69 -2.00 15.75
CA LEU A 223 -0.31 -2.22 17.14
C LEU A 223 -1.51 -2.75 17.95
N LEU A 224 -2.71 -2.20 17.73
CA LEU A 224 -3.93 -2.68 18.37
C LEU A 224 -4.23 -4.14 17.98
N ILE A 225 -4.12 -4.50 16.71
CA ILE A 225 -4.31 -5.89 16.25
C ILE A 225 -3.27 -6.82 16.89
N ALA A 226 -2.00 -6.42 16.92
CA ALA A 226 -0.93 -7.21 17.53
C ALA A 226 -1.18 -7.43 19.03
N VAL A 227 -1.62 -6.39 19.74
CA VAL A 227 -2.00 -6.47 21.16
C VAL A 227 -3.20 -7.40 21.36
N LEU A 228 -4.23 -7.32 20.50
CA LEU A 228 -5.39 -8.20 20.56
C LEU A 228 -5.01 -9.67 20.33
N ILE A 229 -4.16 -9.96 19.33
CA ILE A 229 -3.66 -11.32 19.08
C ILE A 229 -2.87 -11.84 20.28
N PHE A 230 -1.99 -11.00 20.86
CA PHE A 230 -1.22 -11.38 22.05
C PHE A 230 -2.14 -11.71 23.24
N PHE A 231 -3.16 -10.90 23.48
CA PHE A 231 -4.13 -11.17 24.56
C PHE A 231 -4.97 -12.42 24.28
N LEU A 232 -5.45 -12.63 23.05
CA LEU A 232 -6.21 -13.83 22.69
C LEU A 232 -5.40 -15.11 22.95
N ASN A 233 -4.10 -15.11 22.62
CA ASN A 233 -3.21 -16.24 22.89
C ASN A 233 -2.97 -16.47 24.39
N GLN A 234 -3.08 -15.44 25.24
CA GLN A 234 -2.98 -15.61 26.70
C GLN A 234 -4.23 -16.28 27.30
N PHE A 235 -5.38 -16.17 26.63
CA PHE A 235 -6.64 -16.75 27.12
C PHE A 235 -6.85 -18.22 26.74
N GLU A 236 -6.03 -18.82 25.86
CA GLU A 236 -6.10 -20.26 25.55
C GLU A 236 -5.77 -21.17 26.76
N GLY A 237 -5.24 -20.60 27.86
CA GLY A 237 -5.04 -21.31 29.13
C GLY A 237 -6.23 -21.22 30.10
N VAL A 238 -7.27 -20.44 29.81
CA VAL A 238 -8.47 -20.38 30.67
C VAL A 238 -9.37 -21.54 30.28
N GLN A 239 -9.34 -22.59 31.10
CA GLN A 239 -10.26 -23.73 30.99
C GLN A 239 -11.68 -23.23 30.78
N ILE A 240 -12.25 -23.56 29.61
CA ILE A 240 -13.63 -23.27 29.26
C ILE A 240 -14.49 -23.87 30.36
N LEU A 241 -15.06 -23.01 31.20
CA LEU A 241 -16.00 -23.38 32.24
C LEU A 241 -17.06 -24.29 31.60
N PRO A 242 -17.36 -25.48 32.18
CA PRO A 242 -18.30 -26.42 31.59
C PRO A 242 -19.62 -25.72 31.24
N ALA A 243 -20.10 -26.00 30.03
CA ALA A 243 -21.17 -25.30 29.30
C ALA A 243 -22.58 -25.45 29.91
N ASP A 244 -22.70 -25.55 31.23
CA ASP A 244 -23.94 -25.88 31.93
C ASP A 244 -24.68 -24.65 32.51
N ILE A 245 -24.28 -23.44 32.10
CA ILE A 245 -24.99 -22.20 32.47
C ILE A 245 -25.46 -21.51 31.19
N SER A 246 -26.57 -22.02 30.65
CA SER A 246 -27.32 -21.39 29.57
C SER A 246 -28.03 -20.12 30.07
N MET A 247 -27.27 -19.07 30.41
CA MET A 247 -27.84 -17.74 30.55
C MET A 247 -27.87 -17.08 29.17
N ARG A 248 -29.09 -16.99 28.63
CA ARG A 248 -29.47 -16.28 27.40
C ARG A 248 -29.10 -14.80 27.52
N ILE A 249 -27.87 -14.44 27.19
CA ILE A 249 -27.45 -13.06 27.01
C ILE A 249 -27.50 -12.77 25.52
N GLU A 250 -28.50 -12.00 25.08
CA GLU A 250 -28.57 -11.51 23.71
C GLU A 250 -27.36 -10.62 23.41
N PRO A 251 -26.55 -10.93 22.39
CA PRO A 251 -25.41 -10.10 22.03
C PRO A 251 -25.92 -8.78 21.46
N LYS A 252 -25.88 -7.71 22.27
CA LYS A 252 -26.04 -6.35 21.73
C LYS A 252 -24.85 -6.02 20.83
N PRO A 253 -25.08 -5.49 19.62
CA PRO A 253 -24.02 -5.20 18.68
C PRO A 253 -23.00 -4.22 19.27
N LEU A 254 -21.71 -4.56 19.16
CA LEU A 254 -20.56 -3.78 19.65
C LEU A 254 -20.62 -2.30 19.22
N PHE A 255 -21.25 -2.03 18.09
CA PHE A 255 -21.43 -0.69 17.54
C PHE A 255 -22.31 0.22 18.41
N GLU A 256 -23.36 -0.32 19.07
CA GLU A 256 -24.19 0.47 20.00
C GLU A 256 -23.43 0.84 21.27
N GLN A 257 -22.59 -0.06 21.79
CA GLN A 257 -21.80 0.20 22.98
C GLN A 257 -20.76 1.31 22.75
N VAL A 258 -20.13 1.35 21.58
CA VAL A 258 -19.19 2.42 21.22
C VAL A 258 -19.88 3.77 21.06
N GLN A 259 -21.11 3.81 20.51
CA GLN A 259 -21.87 5.06 20.37
C GLN A 259 -22.29 5.66 21.72
N VAL A 260 -22.71 4.81 22.67
CA VAL A 260 -23.09 5.26 24.03
C VAL A 260 -21.89 5.87 24.78
N VAL A 261 -20.71 5.25 24.67
CA VAL A 261 -19.49 5.77 25.32
C VAL A 261 -19.07 7.11 24.70
N GLN A 262 -19.15 7.25 23.38
CA GLN A 262 -18.82 8.50 22.69
C GLN A 262 -19.78 9.65 23.04
N ALA A 263 -21.08 9.36 23.16
CA ALA A 263 -22.09 10.35 23.59
C ALA A 263 -21.80 10.87 25.01
N ASN A 264 -21.48 9.97 25.95
CA ASN A 264 -21.15 10.35 27.33
C ASN A 264 -19.88 11.22 27.44
N ILE A 265 -18.88 10.97 26.60
CA ILE A 265 -17.65 11.78 26.59
C ILE A 265 -17.92 13.20 26.06
N GLN A 266 -18.77 13.37 25.05
CA GLN A 266 -19.12 14.69 24.53
C GLN A 266 -19.89 15.54 25.53
N ASP A 267 -20.84 14.94 26.25
CA ASP A 267 -21.63 15.66 27.27
C ASP A 267 -20.78 16.10 28.47
N ASN A 268 -19.82 15.27 28.89
CA ASN A 268 -18.89 15.66 29.95
C ASN A 268 -17.96 16.81 29.52
N LYS A 269 -17.51 16.86 28.26
CA LYS A 269 -16.74 18.01 27.74
C LYS A 269 -17.56 19.30 27.76
N LYS A 270 -18.83 19.27 27.34
CA LYS A 270 -19.72 20.45 27.40
C LYS A 270 -19.92 20.96 28.83
N LYS A 271 -20.06 20.07 29.81
CA LYS A 271 -20.18 20.46 31.23
C LYS A 271 -18.92 21.13 31.77
N ILE A 272 -17.74 20.66 31.39
CA ILE A 272 -16.46 21.26 31.81
C ILE A 272 -16.27 22.67 31.21
N THR A 273 -16.61 22.86 29.93
CA THR A 273 -16.50 24.18 29.29
C THR A 273 -17.46 25.21 29.91
N ARG A 274 -18.68 24.81 30.28
CA ARG A 274 -19.64 25.70 30.95
C ARG A 274 -19.20 26.13 32.36
N ARG A 275 -18.41 25.30 33.07
CA ARG A 275 -17.87 25.66 34.39
C ARG A 275 -16.73 26.67 34.32
N LYS A 276 -15.96 26.71 33.22
CA LYS A 276 -14.84 27.66 33.05
C LYS A 276 -15.25 29.09 32.67
N ILE A 277 -16.50 29.30 32.23
CA ILE A 277 -17.02 30.62 31.81
C ILE A 277 -17.63 31.40 33.00
N LYS A 278 -17.76 30.78 34.17
CA LYS A 278 -18.36 31.39 35.38
C LYS A 278 -17.32 31.89 36.41
N ILE A 279 -16.08 32.12 36.02
CA ILE A 279 -15.02 32.69 36.87
C ILE A 279 -14.63 34.05 36.32
#